data_AF-A0A960BBU8-F1
#
_entry.id   AF-A0A960BBU8-F1
#
_cell.length_a   1.000
_cell.length_b   1.000
_cell.length_c   1.000
_cell.angle_alpha   90.00
_cell.angle_beta   90.00
_cell.angle_gamma   90.00
#
_symmetry.space_group_name_H-M   'P 1'
#
loop_
_entity.id
_entity.type
_entity.pdbx_description
1 polymer ?
#
loop_
_entity_poly.entity_id
_entity_poly.type
_entity_poly.pdbx_seq_one_letter_code
_entity_poly.pdbx_strand_id
1 'polypeptide(L)'
;MPQLLRGLRAYTDQITAVVTVADDGGSSGRLRRQMGTLPPGDFRNNIAALSDAEDLMTRLMQYRFAAPQVGGGELAGHSFGNLFIATMAAVTGTFERGLTESSRVLAVRGRILPSTLENITL
;
A
#
# COMPACT_ATOMS: atom_id res chain seq x y z
N MET A 1 8.26 -9.32 -5.38
CA MET A 1 7.74 -8.45 -6.47
C MET A 1 8.38 -7.06 -6.57
N PRO A 2 8.52 -6.24 -5.50
CA PRO A 2 8.87 -4.82 -5.67
C PRO A 2 10.25 -4.56 -6.30
N GLN A 3 11.25 -5.42 -6.06
CA GLN A 3 12.57 -5.27 -6.70
C GLN A 3 12.53 -5.49 -8.22
N LEU A 4 11.73 -6.45 -8.68
CA LEU A 4 11.52 -6.68 -10.11
C LEU A 4 10.85 -5.48 -10.77
N LEU A 5 9.82 -4.91 -10.14
CA LEU A 5 9.13 -3.72 -10.65
C LEU A 5 10.06 -2.51 -10.76
N ARG A 6 10.94 -2.28 -9.78
CA ARG A 6 11.96 -1.21 -9.85
C ARG A 6 12.88 -1.37 -11.04
N GLY A 7 13.33 -2.61 -11.30
CA GLY A 7 14.18 -2.90 -12.47
C GLY A 7 13.44 -2.71 -13.78
N LEU A 8 12.22 -3.24 -13.91
CA LEU A 8 11.42 -3.14 -15.13
C LEU A 8 11.05 -1.70 -15.50
N ARG A 9 10.85 -0.84 -14.49
CA ARG A 9 10.55 0.58 -14.68
C ARG A 9 11.63 1.34 -15.46
N ALA A 10 12.87 0.86 -15.49
CA ALA A 10 13.93 1.45 -16.32
C ALA A 10 13.73 1.21 -17.83
N TYR A 11 12.86 0.27 -18.22
CA TYR A 11 12.67 -0.16 -19.60
C TYR A 11 11.29 0.16 -20.16
N THR A 12 10.27 0.29 -19.31
CA THR A 12 8.91 0.61 -19.74
C THR A 12 8.06 1.15 -18.60
N ASP A 13 7.14 2.06 -18.93
CA ASP A 13 6.10 2.55 -18.02
C ASP A 13 4.77 1.78 -18.18
N GLN A 14 4.69 0.83 -19.13
CA GLN A 14 3.49 0.02 -19.41
C GLN A 14 3.44 -1.25 -18.55
N ILE A 15 3.71 -1.12 -17.25
CA ILE A 15 3.72 -2.24 -16.31
C ILE A 15 2.34 -2.36 -15.66
N THR A 16 1.76 -3.57 -15.65
CA THR A 16 0.58 -3.88 -14.82
C THR A 16 0.94 -4.93 -13.78
N ALA A 17 0.85 -4.55 -12.52
CA ALA A 17 1.15 -5.36 -11.35
C ALA A 17 -0.15 -5.85 -10.71
N VAL A 18 -0.44 -7.14 -10.80
CA VAL A 18 -1.54 -7.77 -10.06
C VAL A 18 -1.03 -8.27 -8.72
N VAL A 19 -1.61 -7.77 -7.63
CA VAL A 19 -1.10 -7.95 -6.27
C VAL A 19 -2.11 -8.75 -5.45
N THR A 20 -1.63 -9.77 -4.73
CA THR A 20 -2.47 -10.59 -3.84
C THR A 20 -3.06 -9.75 -2.71
N VAL A 21 -4.30 -10.07 -2.32
CA VAL A 21 -5.01 -9.45 -1.20
C VAL A 21 -5.14 -10.38 0.02
N ALA A 22 -4.36 -11.46 0.05
CA ALA A 22 -4.49 -12.47 1.10
C ALA A 22 -3.66 -12.20 2.37
N ASP A 23 -2.73 -11.22 2.35
CA ASP A 23 -1.87 -10.91 3.51
C ASP A 23 -2.71 -10.40 4.71
N ASP A 24 -2.53 -11.02 5.85
CA ASP A 24 -3.24 -10.78 7.10
C ASP A 24 -2.29 -10.48 8.28
N GLY A 25 -1.01 -10.27 8.00
CA GLY A 25 0.02 -9.99 8.99
C GLY A 25 0.10 -8.53 9.48
N GLY A 26 0.51 -8.36 10.75
CA GLY A 26 0.97 -7.09 11.31
C GLY A 26 0.02 -5.90 11.15
N SER A 27 0.55 -4.78 10.65
CA SER A 27 -0.23 -3.54 10.43
C SER A 27 -1.33 -3.72 9.38
N SER A 28 -1.13 -4.54 8.36
CA SER A 28 -2.11 -4.74 7.29
C SER A 28 -3.32 -5.50 7.82
N GLY A 29 -3.10 -6.59 8.56
CA GLY A 29 -4.16 -7.36 9.20
C GLY A 29 -4.95 -6.56 10.25
N ARG A 30 -4.30 -5.68 11.02
CA ARG A 30 -5.02 -4.79 11.96
C ARG A 30 -5.96 -3.83 11.24
N LEU A 31 -5.49 -3.14 10.20
CA LEU A 31 -6.32 -2.19 9.45
C LEU A 31 -7.45 -2.89 8.71
N ARG A 32 -7.18 -4.07 8.13
CA ARG A 32 -8.17 -4.93 7.52
C ARG A 32 -9.31 -5.27 8.50
N ARG A 33 -8.99 -5.66 9.73
CA ARG A 33 -9.99 -5.95 10.79
C ARG A 33 -10.75 -4.71 11.27
N GLN A 34 -10.07 -3.56 11.36
CA GLN A 34 -10.67 -2.33 11.89
C GLN A 34 -11.55 -1.58 10.87
N MET A 35 -11.19 -1.62 9.58
CA MET A 35 -11.85 -0.83 8.54
C MET A 35 -12.54 -1.67 7.46
N GLY A 36 -12.50 -3.00 7.54
CA GLY A 36 -13.14 -3.87 6.55
C GLY A 36 -12.57 -3.74 5.13
N THR A 37 -11.31 -3.29 5.01
CA THR A 37 -10.64 -3.01 3.73
C THR A 37 -9.67 -4.13 3.35
N LEU A 38 -9.30 -4.22 2.07
CA LEU A 38 -8.26 -5.14 1.60
C LEU A 38 -6.91 -4.79 2.25
N PRO A 39 -6.04 -5.77 2.51
CA PRO A 39 -4.78 -5.52 3.19
C PRO A 39 -3.85 -4.62 2.36
N PRO A 40 -3.45 -3.44 2.88
CA PRO A 40 -2.73 -2.45 2.08
C PRO A 40 -1.22 -2.73 1.92
N GLY A 41 -0.66 -3.69 2.66
CA GLY A 41 0.80 -3.89 2.79
C GLY A 41 1.53 -4.19 1.48
N ASP A 42 1.03 -5.17 0.71
CA ASP A 42 1.63 -5.52 -0.57
C ASP A 42 1.43 -4.42 -1.61
N PHE A 43 0.29 -3.73 -1.61
CA PHE A 43 0.05 -2.57 -2.45
C PHE A 43 1.05 -1.45 -2.15
N ARG A 44 1.25 -1.11 -0.87
CA ARG A 44 2.24 -0.12 -0.43
C ARG A 44 3.62 -0.38 -1.01
N ASN A 45 4.09 -1.62 -0.94
CA ASN A 45 5.43 -1.99 -1.42
C ASN A 45 5.55 -1.86 -2.95
N ASN A 46 4.53 -2.29 -3.70
CA ASN A 46 4.52 -2.22 -5.15
C ASN A 46 4.31 -0.79 -5.68
N ILE A 47 3.46 0.00 -5.02
CA ILE A 47 3.29 1.43 -5.29
C ILE A 47 4.62 2.16 -5.10
N ALA A 48 5.29 1.96 -3.96
CA ALA A 48 6.59 2.58 -3.71
C ALA A 48 7.68 2.14 -4.71
N ALA A 49 7.57 0.94 -5.29
CA ALA A 49 8.49 0.46 -6.31
C ALA A 49 8.29 1.13 -7.68
N LEU A 50 7.05 1.48 -8.02
CA LEU A 50 6.69 2.11 -9.31
C LEU A 50 6.54 3.63 -9.22
N SER A 51 6.52 4.20 -8.02
CA SER A 51 6.39 5.64 -7.74
C SER A 51 7.59 6.44 -8.25
N ASP A 52 7.33 7.49 -9.03
CA ASP A 52 8.31 8.51 -9.42
C ASP A 52 8.44 9.66 -8.41
N ALA A 53 7.72 9.56 -7.29
CA ALA A 53 7.77 10.59 -6.26
C ALA A 53 9.17 10.69 -5.61
N GLU A 54 9.55 11.92 -5.26
CA GLU A 54 10.81 12.28 -4.59
C GLU A 54 11.15 11.35 -3.42
N ASP A 55 12.44 11.20 -3.10
CA ASP A 55 12.95 10.35 -2.02
C ASP A 55 12.20 10.52 -0.69
N LEU A 56 11.63 11.70 -0.42
CA LEU A 56 10.83 11.96 0.77
C LEU A 56 9.52 11.17 0.79
N MET A 57 8.77 11.13 -0.31
CA MET A 57 7.46 10.46 -0.35
C MET A 57 7.63 8.94 -0.24
N THR A 58 8.65 8.39 -0.90
CA THR A 58 9.02 6.98 -0.74
C THR A 58 9.39 6.68 0.72
N ARG A 59 10.15 7.56 1.38
CA ARG A 59 10.47 7.43 2.82
C ARG A 59 9.21 7.50 3.69
N LEU A 60 8.27 8.40 3.41
CA LEU A 60 7.00 8.49 4.12
C LEU A 60 6.16 7.22 3.95
N MET A 61 6.00 6.73 2.72
CA MET A 61 5.26 5.50 2.44
C MET A 61 5.86 4.28 3.17
N GLN A 62 7.18 4.24 3.34
CA GLN A 62 7.85 3.18 4.07
C GLN A 62 7.94 3.42 5.59
N TYR A 63 7.58 4.61 6.07
CA TYR A 63 7.66 4.95 7.49
C TYR A 63 6.79 4.02 8.32
N ARG A 64 7.38 3.55 9.43
CA ARG A 64 6.73 2.74 10.45
C ARG A 64 6.81 3.48 11.76
N PHE A 65 5.65 3.75 12.36
CA PHE A 65 5.57 4.36 13.67
C PHE A 65 6.22 3.44 14.69
N ALA A 66 7.20 3.97 15.43
CA ALA A 66 7.87 3.22 16.48
C ALA A 66 6.84 2.75 17.53
N ALA A 67 6.99 1.51 17.99
CA ALA A 67 6.27 1.05 19.17
C ALA A 67 7.12 1.43 20.40
N PRO A 68 6.72 2.40 21.23
CA PRO A 68 7.46 2.67 22.46
C PRO A 68 7.35 1.45 23.40
N GLN A 69 8.41 1.24 24.18
CA GLN A 69 8.60 0.08 25.06
C GLN A 69 7.60 0.03 26.24
N VAL A 70 6.82 1.09 26.44
CA VAL A 70 5.73 1.18 27.42
C VAL A 70 4.58 1.99 26.79
N GLY A 71 3.38 1.41 26.70
CA GLY A 71 2.16 2.14 26.31
C GLY A 71 2.15 2.65 24.87
N GLY A 72 2.39 1.79 23.89
CA GLY A 72 2.29 2.15 22.47
C GLY A 72 0.92 2.74 22.11
N GLY A 73 0.90 4.02 21.75
CA GLY A 73 -0.31 4.68 21.25
C GLY A 73 -0.88 3.99 20.00
N GLU A 74 -2.09 4.36 19.58
CA GLU A 74 -2.86 3.65 18.53
C GLU A 74 -2.11 3.46 17.21
N LEU A 75 -1.15 4.34 16.90
CA LEU A 75 -0.32 4.27 15.70
C LEU A 75 0.87 3.30 15.82
N ALA A 76 1.19 2.80 17.01
CA ALA A 76 2.36 1.96 17.26
C ALA A 76 2.41 0.74 16.31
N GLY A 77 3.52 0.62 15.57
CA GLY A 77 3.74 -0.46 14.61
C GLY A 77 2.93 -0.36 13.32
N HIS A 78 2.04 0.64 13.15
CA HIS A 78 1.42 0.92 11.86
C HIS A 78 2.46 1.45 10.87
N SER A 79 2.23 1.20 9.59
CA SER A 79 2.95 1.90 8.53
C SER A 79 2.12 3.09 8.05
N PHE A 80 2.75 4.25 7.86
CA PHE A 80 2.09 5.40 7.26
C PHE A 80 1.49 5.05 5.89
N GLY A 81 2.25 4.36 5.02
CA GLY A 81 1.74 3.98 3.70
C GLY A 81 0.51 3.06 3.76
N ASN A 82 0.41 2.20 4.78
CA ASN A 82 -0.78 1.38 4.98
C ASN A 82 -1.99 2.22 5.40
N LEU A 83 -1.78 3.18 6.31
CA LEU A 83 -2.82 4.12 6.73
C LEU A 83 -3.26 4.99 5.55
N PHE A 84 -2.31 5.51 4.77
CA PHE A 84 -2.58 6.30 3.57
C PHE A 84 -3.49 5.55 2.59
N ILE A 85 -3.12 4.34 2.17
CA ILE A 85 -3.90 3.55 1.21
C ILE A 85 -5.29 3.24 1.76
N ALA A 86 -5.38 2.84 3.02
CA ALA A 86 -6.66 2.51 3.64
C ALA A 86 -7.57 3.75 3.77
N THR A 87 -7.03 4.89 4.15
CA THR A 87 -7.76 6.16 4.21
C THR A 87 -8.19 6.62 2.81
N MET A 88 -7.34 6.46 1.79
CA MET A 88 -7.70 6.74 0.40
C MET A 88 -8.88 5.89 -0.07
N ALA A 89 -8.90 4.60 0.28
CA ALA A 89 -10.06 3.74 0.02
C ALA A 89 -11.32 4.23 0.74
N ALA A 90 -11.21 4.64 2.01
CA ALA A 90 -12.33 5.17 2.78
C ALA A 90 -12.89 6.48 2.19
N VAL A 91 -12.02 7.40 1.77
CA VAL A 91 -12.41 8.70 1.19
C VAL A 91 -13.01 8.55 -0.21
N THR A 92 -12.48 7.64 -1.03
CA THR A 92 -12.96 7.42 -2.41
C THR A 92 -14.14 6.45 -2.51
N GLY A 93 -14.50 5.82 -1.39
CA GLY A 93 -15.64 4.91 -1.24
C GLY A 93 -15.40 3.47 -1.69
N THR A 94 -14.30 3.17 -2.39
CA THR A 94 -13.95 1.80 -2.80
C THR A 94 -12.43 1.61 -2.78
N PHE A 95 -11.97 0.38 -2.53
CA PHE A 95 -10.53 0.08 -2.52
C PHE A 95 -9.88 0.35 -3.88
N GLU A 96 -10.54 0.00 -4.97
CA GLU A 96 -10.02 0.16 -6.33
C GLU A 96 -9.82 1.63 -6.72
N ARG A 97 -10.80 2.49 -6.40
CA ARG A 97 -10.67 3.93 -6.61
C ARG A 97 -9.60 4.51 -5.69
N GLY A 98 -9.55 4.06 -4.42
CA GLY A 98 -8.52 4.47 -3.47
C GLY A 98 -7.11 4.16 -3.98
N LEU A 99 -6.91 2.97 -4.55
CA LEU A 99 -5.66 2.55 -5.15
C LEU A 99 -5.30 3.36 -6.40
N THR A 100 -6.29 3.65 -7.25
CA THR A 100 -6.13 4.47 -8.46
C THR A 100 -5.70 5.89 -8.10
N GLU A 101 -6.40 6.54 -7.17
CA GLU A 101 -6.06 7.90 -6.73
C GLU A 101 -4.75 7.94 -5.95
N SER A 102 -4.46 6.93 -5.12
CA SER A 102 -3.17 6.79 -4.44
C SER A 102 -2.02 6.71 -5.45
N SER A 103 -2.19 5.92 -6.51
CA SER A 103 -1.20 5.77 -7.58
C SER A 103 -0.97 7.10 -8.32
N ARG A 104 -2.02 7.90 -8.51
CA ARG A 104 -1.92 9.24 -9.10
C ARG A 104 -1.16 10.21 -8.21
N VAL A 105 -1.49 10.28 -6.92
CA VAL A 105 -0.79 11.15 -5.93
C VAL A 105 0.70 10.83 -5.85
N LEU A 106 1.05 9.55 -5.99
CA LEU A 106 2.42 9.06 -5.88
C LEU A 106 3.15 8.98 -7.23
N ALA A 107 2.58 9.53 -8.30
CA ALA A 107 3.15 9.51 -9.65
C ALA A 107 3.66 8.11 -10.05
N VAL A 108 2.84 7.08 -9.80
CA VAL A 108 3.16 5.69 -10.14
C VAL A 108 3.26 5.53 -11.66
N ARG A 109 4.36 4.94 -12.12
CA ARG A 109 4.54 4.54 -13.51
C ARG A 109 4.04 3.12 -13.73
N GLY A 110 2.87 3.00 -14.35
CA GLY A 110 2.18 1.73 -14.58
C GLY A 110 0.86 1.65 -13.81
N ARG A 111 0.34 0.43 -13.66
CA ARG A 111 -0.94 0.12 -13.01
C ARG A 111 -0.74 -0.94 -11.94
N ILE A 112 -1.42 -0.77 -10.82
CA ILE A 112 -1.46 -1.76 -9.75
C ILE A 112 -2.91 -2.15 -9.55
N LEU A 113 -3.19 -3.46 -9.59
CA LEU A 113 -4.52 -4.02 -9.50
C LEU A 113 -4.55 -5.08 -8.39
N PRO A 114 -5.64 -5.18 -7.62
CA PRO A 114 -5.82 -6.29 -6.70
C PRO A 114 -6.12 -7.59 -7.46
N SER A 115 -5.71 -8.74 -6.90
CA SER A 115 -6.02 -10.05 -7.48
C SER A 115 -7.50 -10.42 -7.37
N THR A 116 -8.19 -9.85 -6.38
CA THR A 116 -9.66 -9.90 -6.22
C THR A 116 -10.12 -8.69 -5.41
N LEU A 117 -11.36 -8.27 -5.60
CA LEU A 117 -12.02 -7.25 -4.77
C LEU A 117 -12.61 -7.85 -3.49
N GLU A 118 -12.64 -9.18 -3.40
CA GLU A 118 -13.16 -9.89 -2.25
C GLU A 118 -12.11 -9.99 -1.14
N ASN A 119 -12.60 -9.96 0.09
CA ASN A 119 -11.78 -10.07 1.27
C ASN A 119 -11.45 -11.55 1.55
N ILE A 120 -10.34 -12.06 1.01
CA ILE A 120 -9.93 -13.47 1.14
C ILE A 120 -8.78 -13.67 2.14
N THR A 121 -8.76 -14.79 2.84
CA THR A 121 -7.64 -15.25 3.68
C THR A 121 -7.03 -16.51 3.07
N LEU A 122 -5.72 -16.71 3.27
CA LEU A 122 -5.03 -17.95 2.87
C LEU A 122 -5.37 -19.11 3.82
#